data_AF-A0A6G3WL36-F1
#
_entry.id   AF-A0A6G3WL36-F1
#
_cell.length_a   1.000
_cell.length_b   1.000
_cell.length_c   1.000
_cell.angle_alpha   90.00
_cell.angle_beta   90.00
_cell.angle_gamma   90.00
#
_symmetry.space_group_name_H-M   'P 1'
#
loop_
_entity.id
_entity.type
_entity.pdbx_description
1 polymer ?
#
loop_
_entity_poly.entity_id
_entity_poly.type
_entity_poly.pdbx_seq_one_letter_code
_entity_poly.pdbx_strand_id
1 'polypeptide(L)'
;MSESTEEPGPNEPSLDEQIAAYQREFRDLDPQVEQVVSALGRLNRRMNVAYGRQVAALGISNAEWEVLKTLVLAGAPYRLGPGELAKRLGLTPAAMTHRIDR
;
A
#
# COMPACT_ATOMS: atom_id res chain seq x y z
N MET A 1 -23.63 31.83 -14.02
CA MET A 1 -23.17 30.67 -13.25
C MET A 1 -21.69 30.56 -13.53
N SER A 2 -20.86 30.99 -12.58
CA SER A 2 -19.41 31.06 -12.76
C SER A 2 -18.84 29.65 -12.67
N GLU A 3 -18.19 29.24 -13.74
CA GLU A 3 -17.40 28.01 -13.82
C GLU A 3 -16.14 28.25 -12.98
N SER A 4 -16.19 27.79 -11.73
CA SER A 4 -15.02 27.74 -10.87
C SER A 4 -14.11 26.63 -11.38
N THR A 5 -13.10 27.02 -12.16
CA THR A 5 -11.94 26.18 -12.48
C THR A 5 -11.33 25.71 -11.15
N GLU A 6 -11.54 24.45 -10.80
CA GLU A 6 -10.74 23.76 -9.78
C GLU A 6 -9.28 23.85 -10.23
N GLU A 7 -8.50 24.73 -9.61
CA GLU A 7 -7.05 24.68 -9.78
C GLU A 7 -6.57 23.30 -9.32
N PRO A 8 -5.85 22.54 -10.17
CA PRO A 8 -5.30 21.27 -9.75
C PRO A 8 -4.37 21.55 -8.57
N GLY A 9 -4.70 20.98 -7.40
CA GLY A 9 -3.84 21.01 -6.22
C GLY A 9 -2.42 20.58 -6.60
N PRO A 10 -1.39 20.99 -5.83
CA PRO A 10 0.01 20.86 -6.22
C PRO A 10 0.27 19.44 -6.72
N ASN A 11 0.59 19.33 -8.02
CA ASN A 11 0.90 18.04 -8.63
C ASN A 11 1.99 17.39 -7.80
N GLU A 12 1.76 16.15 -7.37
CA GLU A 12 2.78 15.34 -6.71
C GLU A 12 4.03 15.38 -7.61
N PRO A 13 5.20 15.75 -7.07
CA PRO A 13 6.40 15.93 -7.89
C PRO A 13 6.62 14.67 -8.73
N SER A 14 7.07 14.86 -9.97
CA SER A 14 7.50 13.74 -10.79
C SER A 14 8.55 12.91 -10.05
N LEU A 15 8.71 11.65 -10.47
CA LEU A 15 9.70 10.77 -9.84
C LEU A 15 11.11 11.38 -9.94
N ASP A 16 11.41 12.00 -11.08
CA ASP A 16 12.70 12.64 -11.34
C ASP A 16 12.90 13.90 -10.47
N GLU A 17 11.88 14.72 -10.30
CA GLU A 17 11.93 15.89 -9.39
C GLU A 17 12.13 15.46 -7.93
N GLN A 18 11.49 14.38 -7.50
CA GLN A 18 11.66 13.83 -6.16
C GLN A 18 13.11 13.36 -5.94
N ILE A 19 13.66 12.59 -6.89
CA ILE A 19 15.04 12.08 -6.81
C ILE A 19 16.04 13.23 -6.82
N ALA A 20 15.86 14.22 -7.70
CA ALA A 20 16.73 15.39 -7.79
C ALA A 20 16.75 16.17 -6.47
N ALA A 21 15.60 16.29 -5.80
CA ALA A 21 15.53 16.90 -4.47
C ALA A 21 16.33 16.10 -3.44
N TYR A 22 16.24 14.77 -3.46
CA TYR A 22 16.97 13.91 -2.52
C TYR A 22 18.48 13.93 -2.75
N GLN A 23 18.94 13.93 -4.01
CA GLN A 23 20.36 14.02 -4.32
C GLN A 23 20.99 15.34 -3.89
N ARG A 24 20.21 16.43 -3.90
CA ARG A 24 20.68 17.73 -3.42
C ARG A 24 21.01 17.71 -1.93
N GLU A 25 20.17 17.06 -1.13
CA GLU A 25 20.34 16.99 0.33
C GLU A 25 21.28 15.85 0.75
N PHE A 26 21.24 14.71 0.04
CA PHE A 26 21.99 13.49 0.34
C PHE A 26 22.90 13.14 -0.84
N ARG A 27 24.12 13.70 -0.84
CA ARG A 27 25.09 13.51 -1.94
C ARG A 27 25.53 12.07 -2.16
N ASP A 28 25.47 11.22 -1.13
CA ASP A 28 25.84 9.81 -1.21
C ASP A 28 24.65 8.88 -1.59
N LEU A 29 23.48 9.46 -1.89
CA LEU A 29 22.30 8.71 -2.32
C LEU A 29 22.47 8.21 -3.76
N ASP A 30 22.27 6.91 -3.96
CA ASP A 30 22.22 6.30 -5.29
C ASP A 30 20.86 6.59 -5.95
N PRO A 31 20.81 7.38 -7.04
CA PRO A 31 19.57 7.73 -7.71
C PRO A 31 18.87 6.52 -8.36
N GLN A 32 19.61 5.49 -8.77
CA GLN A 32 19.01 4.31 -9.39
C GLN A 32 18.21 3.50 -8.38
N VAL A 33 18.77 3.32 -7.17
CA VAL A 33 18.07 2.65 -6.06
C VAL A 33 16.82 3.43 -5.70
N GLU A 34 16.95 4.74 -5.52
CA GLU A 34 15.81 5.59 -5.15
C GLU A 34 14.72 5.60 -6.22
N GLN A 35 15.10 5.61 -7.51
CA GLN A 35 14.14 5.52 -8.60
C GLN A 35 13.32 4.24 -8.54
N VAL A 36 13.96 3.10 -8.32
CA VAL A 36 13.27 1.80 -8.22
C VAL A 36 12.37 1.75 -6.99
N VAL A 37 12.88 2.15 -5.83
CA VAL A 37 12.13 2.13 -4.56
C VAL A 37 10.91 3.05 -4.63
N SER A 38 11.10 4.29 -5.06
CA SER A 38 10.02 5.26 -5.18
C SER A 38 9.00 4.86 -6.26
N ALA A 39 9.44 4.33 -7.40
CA ALA A 39 8.54 3.80 -8.43
C ALA A 39 7.69 2.63 -7.91
N LEU A 40 8.32 1.67 -7.22
CA LEU A 40 7.62 0.53 -6.63
C LEU A 40 6.62 0.97 -5.56
N GLY A 41 7.00 1.94 -4.72
CA GLY A 41 6.11 2.52 -3.71
C GLY A 41 4.89 3.20 -4.34
N ARG A 42 5.10 4.03 -5.38
CA ARG A 42 4.01 4.68 -6.11
C ARG A 42 3.10 3.65 -6.80
N LEU A 43 3.67 2.60 -7.40
CA LEU A 43 2.90 1.51 -8.01
C LEU A 43 2.06 0.77 -6.96
N ASN A 44 2.68 0.38 -5.84
CA ASN A 44 2.00 -0.32 -4.74
C ASN A 44 0.82 0.50 -4.20
N ARG A 45 0.99 1.82 -4.01
CA ARG A 45 -0.09 2.72 -3.59
C ARG A 45 -1.26 2.71 -4.59
N ARG A 46 -0.98 2.82 -5.88
CA ARG A 46 -2.03 2.81 -6.93
C ARG A 46 -2.75 1.47 -6.98
N MET A 47 -2.03 0.36 -6.87
CA MET A 47 -2.62 -0.98 -6.81
C MET A 47 -3.50 -1.14 -5.57
N ASN A 48 -3.05 -0.71 -4.39
CA ASN A 48 -3.84 -0.79 -3.16
C ASN A 48 -5.16 0.00 -3.26
N VAL A 49 -5.14 1.17 -3.89
CA VAL A 49 -6.37 1.95 -4.14
C VAL A 49 -7.29 1.21 -5.13
N ALA A 50 -6.73 0.63 -6.19
CA ALA A 50 -7.52 -0.13 -7.17
C ALA A 50 -8.16 -1.38 -6.55
N TYR A 51 -7.39 -2.20 -5.84
CA TYR A 51 -7.89 -3.36 -5.11
C TYR A 51 -8.90 -2.96 -4.05
N GLY A 52 -8.60 -1.94 -3.26
CA GLY A 52 -9.50 -1.41 -2.23
C GLY A 52 -10.88 -1.06 -2.79
N ARG A 53 -10.95 -0.41 -3.95
CA ARG A 53 -12.23 -0.11 -4.62
C ARG A 53 -12.98 -1.37 -5.09
N GLN A 54 -12.27 -2.37 -5.59
CA GLN A 54 -12.89 -3.62 -6.06
C GLN A 54 -13.42 -4.45 -4.89
N VAL A 55 -12.64 -4.63 -3.83
CA VAL A 55 -13.07 -5.43 -2.67
C VAL A 55 -14.15 -4.73 -1.85
N ALA A 56 -14.16 -3.40 -1.83
CA ALA A 56 -15.24 -2.63 -1.21
C ALA A 56 -16.60 -2.88 -1.89
N ALA A 57 -16.63 -3.14 -3.21
CA ALA A 57 -17.86 -3.52 -3.91
C ALA A 57 -18.43 -4.88 -3.44
N LEU A 58 -17.60 -5.70 -2.78
CA LEU A 58 -17.97 -6.97 -2.16
C LEU A 58 -18.25 -6.82 -0.66
N GLY A 59 -18.20 -5.61 -0.10
CA GLY A 59 -18.37 -5.35 1.33
C GLY A 59 -17.17 -5.74 2.20
N ILE A 60 -15.99 -5.93 1.60
CA ILE A 60 -14.78 -6.40 2.28
C ILE A 60 -13.74 -5.27 2.31
N SER A 61 -13.02 -5.11 3.43
CA SER A 61 -11.91 -4.17 3.52
C SER A 61 -10.64 -4.70 2.83
N ASN A 62 -9.75 -3.81 2.40
CA ASN A 62 -8.44 -4.25 1.86
C ASN A 62 -7.65 -5.08 2.89
N ALA A 63 -7.83 -4.80 4.18
CA ALA A 63 -7.19 -5.54 5.27
C ALA A 63 -7.71 -6.98 5.39
N GLU A 64 -9.03 -7.18 5.34
CA GLU A 64 -9.66 -8.50 5.29
C GLU A 64 -9.24 -9.26 4.03
N TRP A 65 -9.14 -8.57 2.89
CA TRP A 65 -8.68 -9.17 1.65
C TRP A 65 -7.25 -9.76 1.75
N GLU A 66 -6.33 -9.06 2.40
CA GLU A 66 -4.99 -9.60 2.67
C GLU A 66 -5.02 -10.86 3.56
N VAL A 67 -5.93 -10.91 4.54
CA VAL A 67 -6.12 -12.11 5.38
C VAL A 67 -6.63 -13.26 4.52
N LEU A 68 -7.65 -13.04 3.68
CA LEU A 68 -8.19 -14.05 2.78
C LEU A 68 -7.14 -14.60 1.83
N LYS A 69 -6.35 -13.74 1.16
CA LYS A 69 -5.24 -14.18 0.31
C LYS A 69 -4.23 -15.03 1.08
N THR A 70 -3.91 -14.65 2.32
CA THR A 70 -2.96 -15.39 3.15
C THR A 70 -3.49 -16.77 3.53
N LEU A 71 -4.77 -16.89 3.85
CA LEU A 71 -5.43 -18.16 4.13
C LEU A 71 -5.51 -19.05 2.88
N VAL A 72 -5.80 -18.47 1.71
CA VAL A 72 -5.77 -19.19 0.42
C VAL A 72 -4.39 -19.76 0.14
N LEU A 73 -3.33 -18.96 0.34
CA LEU A 73 -1.94 -19.41 0.18
C LEU A 73 -1.52 -20.44 1.23
N ALA A 74 -2.17 -20.51 2.39
CA ALA A 74 -1.95 -21.56 3.37
C ALA A 74 -2.52 -22.93 2.92
N GLY A 75 -3.39 -22.94 1.91
CA GLY A 75 -4.05 -24.15 1.41
C GLY A 75 -5.12 -24.69 2.35
N ALA A 76 -5.84 -25.74 1.92
CA ALA A 76 -6.87 -26.38 2.73
C ALA A 76 -6.29 -26.87 4.08
N PRO A 77 -6.97 -26.64 5.23
CA PRO A 77 -8.36 -26.19 5.38
C PRO A 77 -8.57 -24.66 5.45
N TYR A 78 -7.63 -23.86 4.92
CA TYR A 78 -7.64 -22.39 4.92
C TYR A 78 -7.66 -21.79 6.32
N ARG A 79 -6.82 -22.31 7.21
CA ARG A 79 -6.74 -21.89 8.61
C ARG A 79 -5.31 -21.59 9.01
N LEU A 80 -5.14 -20.50 9.74
CA LEU A 80 -3.90 -20.12 10.40
C LEU A 80 -4.22 -19.54 11.77
N GLY A 81 -3.33 -19.75 12.74
CA GLY A 81 -3.44 -19.09 14.04
C GLY A 81 -3.17 -17.58 13.92
N PRO A 82 -3.71 -16.73 14.81
CA PRO A 82 -3.52 -15.28 14.76
C PRO A 82 -2.04 -14.86 14.73
N GLY A 83 -1.18 -15.53 15.50
CA GLY A 83 0.27 -15.24 15.49
C GLY A 83 0.95 -15.53 14.15
N GLU A 84 0.53 -16.59 13.47
CA GLU A 84 1.07 -16.96 12.15
C GLU A 84 0.56 -16.02 11.06
N LEU A 85 -0.72 -15.61 11.13
CA LEU A 85 -1.25 -14.54 10.29
C LEU A 85 -0.46 -13.24 10.51
N ALA A 86 -0.14 -12.89 11.76
CA ALA A 86 0.59 -11.66 12.08
C ALA A 86 1.98 -11.68 11.45
N LYS A 87 2.69 -12.78 11.61
CA LYS A 87 4.02 -12.99 11.00
C LYS A 87 3.98 -12.88 9.48
N ARG A 88 3.02 -13.53 8.81
CA ARG A 88 2.93 -13.52 7.33
C ARG A 88 2.53 -12.17 6.76
N LEU A 89 1.66 -11.43 7.46
CA LEU A 89 1.23 -10.10 7.04
C LEU A 89 2.14 -8.97 7.55
N GLY A 90 3.23 -9.29 8.25
CA GLY A 90 4.14 -8.28 8.82
C GLY A 90 3.45 -7.38 9.85
N LEU A 91 2.46 -7.89 10.57
CA LEU A 91 1.72 -7.16 11.59
C LEU A 91 2.21 -7.52 12.99
N THR A 92 1.98 -6.60 13.93
CA THR A 92 2.07 -6.94 15.35
C THR A 92 0.89 -7.83 15.74
N PRO A 93 1.01 -8.65 16.81
CA PRO A 93 -0.09 -9.46 17.30
C PRO A 93 -1.35 -8.64 17.62
N ALA A 94 -1.17 -7.47 18.26
CA ALA A 94 -2.28 -6.56 18.57
C ALA A 94 -2.99 -6.03 17.32
N ALA A 95 -2.22 -5.67 16.28
CA ALA A 95 -2.78 -5.22 15.01
C ALA A 95 -3.53 -6.34 14.28
N MET A 96 -3.10 -7.59 14.42
CA MET A 96 -3.81 -8.75 13.87
C MET A 96 -5.13 -8.99 14.59
N THR A 97 -5.16 -8.96 15.92
CA THR A 97 -6.40 -9.14 16.68
C THR A 97 -7.45 -8.10 16.29
N HIS A 98 -7.08 -6.81 16.27
CA HIS A 98 -7.98 -5.75 15.81
C HIS A 98 -8.46 -5.94 14.36
N ARG A 99 -7.66 -6.60 13.52
CA ARG A 99 -8.02 -6.88 12.12
C ARG A 99 -9.00 -8.04 11.96
N ILE A 100 -9.05 -8.98 12.90
CA ILE A 100 -9.97 -10.13 12.88
C ILE A 100 -11.27 -9.82 13.63
N ASP A 101 -11.23 -8.93 14.63
CA ASP A 101 -12.39 -8.55 15.44
C ASP A 101 -13.39 -7.64 14.71
N ARG A 102 -12.98 -7.05 13.59
CA ARG A 102 -13.79 -6.13 12.77
C ARG A 102 -14.38 -6.86 11.56
#